data_AF-A0A5B0G7U1-F1
#
_entry.id   AF-A0A5B0G7U1-F1
#
_cell.length_a   1.000
_cell.length_b   1.000
_cell.length_c   1.000
_cell.angle_alpha   90.00
_cell.angle_beta   90.00
_cell.angle_gamma   90.00
#
_symmetry.space_group_name_H-M   'P 1'
#
loop_
_entity.id
_entity.type
_entity.pdbx_description
1 polymer ?
#
loop_
_entity_poly.entity_id
_entity_poly.type
_entity_poly.pdbx_seq_one_letter_code
_entity_poly.pdbx_strand_id
1 'polypeptide(L)'
;GQVIGGDRSVKELGGPLKIAQVSGQAATLGLESFIFFIALISINLGFINLLPIPMLDGGHLLFYGVEAVQRRPVSPQVQDWAYRSGLALLMTVM
;
A
#
# COMPACT_ATOMS: atom_id res chain seq x y z
N GLY A 1 12.43 -19.27 -17.76
CA GLY A 1 13.00 -18.84 -16.47
C GLY A 1 12.96 -17.33 -16.30
N GLN A 2 11.80 -16.70 -16.40
CA GLN A 2 11.62 -15.23 -16.30
C GLN A 2 11.05 -14.77 -14.95
N VAL A 3 11.00 -15.68 -13.96
CA VAL A 3 10.46 -15.39 -12.61
C VAL A 3 11.58 -15.11 -11.60
N ILE A 4 12.85 -15.30 -12.00
CA ILE A 4 14.02 -15.24 -11.10
C ILE A 4 14.76 -13.89 -11.22
N GLY A 5 14.39 -13.06 -12.20
CA GLY A 5 15.19 -11.89 -12.61
C GLY A 5 15.06 -10.62 -11.77
N GLY A 6 14.21 -10.54 -10.75
CA GLY A 6 14.17 -9.37 -9.83
C GLY A 6 13.91 -8.00 -10.47
N ASP A 7 13.68 -7.93 -11.78
CA ASP A 7 13.65 -6.70 -12.57
C ASP A 7 12.23 -6.25 -12.95
N ARG A 8 11.21 -6.68 -12.21
CA ARG A 8 10.04 -5.82 -12.06
C ARG A 8 10.29 -4.90 -10.89
N SER A 9 11.16 -3.94 -11.19
CA SER A 9 11.45 -2.81 -10.35
C SER A 9 10.14 -2.28 -9.79
N VAL A 10 10.10 -2.15 -8.47
CA VAL A 10 9.08 -1.40 -7.73
C VAL A 10 8.91 0.03 -8.31
N LYS A 11 9.79 0.47 -9.23
CA LYS A 11 9.65 1.65 -10.11
C LYS A 11 8.52 1.60 -11.15
N GLU A 12 7.99 0.46 -11.55
CA GLU A 12 6.94 0.44 -12.60
C GLU A 12 5.59 1.00 -12.10
N LEU A 13 5.38 1.07 -10.78
CA LEU A 13 4.05 1.27 -10.20
C LEU A 13 3.73 2.66 -9.64
N GLY A 14 4.64 3.62 -9.52
CA GLY A 14 4.20 4.95 -9.06
C GLY A 14 5.22 5.76 -8.26
N GLY A 15 6.30 6.16 -8.91
CA GLY A 15 7.07 7.28 -8.39
C GLY A 15 6.21 8.56 -8.38
N PRO A 16 6.25 9.41 -7.33
CA PRO A 16 5.51 10.67 -7.27
C PRO A 16 5.74 11.56 -8.50
N LEU A 17 6.96 11.52 -9.06
CA LEU A 17 7.33 12.23 -10.26
C LEU A 17 6.57 11.76 -11.51
N LYS A 18 6.37 10.45 -11.67
CA LYS A 18 5.66 9.89 -12.82
C LYS A 18 4.16 10.11 -12.68
N ILE A 19 3.63 10.04 -11.45
CA ILE A 19 2.25 10.42 -11.15
C ILE A 19 2.03 11.88 -11.55
N ALA A 20 2.91 12.81 -11.16
CA ALA A 20 2.79 14.22 -11.52
C ALA A 20 2.78 14.46 -13.04
N GLN A 21 3.65 13.77 -13.79
CA GLN A 21 3.69 13.87 -15.25
C GLN A 21 2.41 13.36 -15.92
N VAL A 22 1.93 12.18 -15.49
CA VAL A 22 0.72 11.58 -16.05
C VAL A 22 -0.53 12.36 -15.64
N SER A 23 -0.58 12.95 -14.44
CA SER A 23 -1.63 13.88 -14.02
C SER A 23 -1.75 15.08 -14.96
N GLY A 24 -0.61 15.66 -15.35
CA GLY A 24 -0.58 16.80 -16.28
C GLY A 24 -1.11 16.42 -17.67
N GLN A 25 -0.78 15.23 -18.16
CA GLN A 25 -1.32 14.69 -19.42
C GLN A 25 -2.81 14.35 -19.30
N ALA A 26 -3.25 13.77 -18.19
CA ALA A 26 -4.66 13.47 -17.95
C ALA A 26 -5.51 14.75 -17.89
N ALA A 27 -4.97 15.84 -17.33
CA ALA A 27 -5.63 17.14 -17.30
C ALA A 27 -5.81 17.76 -18.69
N THR A 28 -4.87 17.54 -19.63
CA THR A 28 -5.00 18.03 -21.02
C THR A 28 -5.94 17.18 -21.88
N LEU A 29 -6.16 15.91 -21.50
CA LEU A 29 -7.11 14.99 -22.15
C LEU A 29 -8.59 15.25 -21.77
N GLY A 30 -8.84 16.18 -20.84
CA GLY A 30 -10.18 16.59 -20.43
C GLY A 30 -10.65 16.02 -19.09
N LEU A 31 -11.81 16.50 -18.63
CA LEU A 31 -12.30 16.25 -17.27
C LEU A 31 -12.59 14.77 -16.97
N GLU A 32 -13.11 14.04 -17.96
CA GLU A 32 -13.42 12.61 -17.85
C GLU A 32 -12.16 11.77 -17.62
N SER A 33 -11.12 11.99 -18.45
CA SER A 33 -9.84 11.29 -18.32
C SER A 33 -9.15 11.61 -16.99
N PHE A 34 -9.27 12.84 -16.53
CA PHE A 34 -8.72 13.26 -15.24
C PHE A 34 -9.43 12.60 -14.04
N ILE A 35 -10.77 12.53 -14.05
CA ILE A 35 -11.54 11.83 -13.01
C ILE A 35 -11.19 10.34 -13.00
N PHE A 36 -11.12 9.70 -14.17
CA PHE A 36 -10.75 8.29 -14.26
C PHE A 36 -9.34 8.03 -13.71
N PHE A 37 -8.39 8.89 -14.04
CA PHE A 37 -7.03 8.80 -13.53
C PHE A 37 -6.96 8.95 -12.00
N ILE A 38 -7.67 9.92 -11.42
CA ILE A 38 -7.78 10.07 -9.96
C ILE A 38 -8.41 8.83 -9.31
N ALA A 39 -9.47 8.30 -9.90
CA ALA A 39 -10.13 7.10 -9.41
C ALA A 39 -9.18 5.90 -9.41
N LEU A 40 -8.41 5.72 -10.49
CA LEU A 40 -7.42 4.65 -10.62
C LEU A 40 -6.33 4.76 -9.55
N ILE A 41 -5.79 5.96 -9.31
CA ILE A 41 -4.80 6.17 -8.23
C ILE A 41 -5.43 5.88 -6.87
N SER A 42 -6.64 6.39 -6.62
CA SER A 42 -7.34 6.23 -5.34
C SER A 42 -7.58 4.76 -5.02
N ILE A 43 -7.98 3.96 -6.00
CA ILE A 43 -8.19 2.52 -5.85
C ILE A 43 -6.85 1.81 -5.56
N ASN A 44 -5.78 2.14 -6.28
CA ASN A 44 -4.46 1.55 -6.04
C ASN A 44 -3.94 1.87 -4.64
N LEU A 45 -4.02 3.14 -4.23
CA LEU A 45 -3.58 3.56 -2.90
C LEU A 45 -4.46 2.94 -1.80
N GLY A 46 -5.77 2.88 -2.02
CA GLY A 46 -6.70 2.19 -1.12
C GLY A 46 -6.34 0.71 -0.96
N PHE A 47 -6.02 0.02 -2.06
CA PHE A 47 -5.58 -1.37 -2.00
C PHE A 47 -4.28 -1.54 -1.20
N ILE A 48 -3.28 -0.68 -1.42
CA ILE A 48 -2.02 -0.68 -0.67
C ILE A 48 -2.28 -0.44 0.83
N ASN A 49 -3.13 0.52 1.19
CA ASN A 49 -3.46 0.82 2.57
C ASN A 49 -4.24 -0.30 3.28
N LEU A 50 -4.95 -1.15 2.53
CA LEU A 50 -5.65 -2.31 3.07
C LEU A 50 -4.75 -3.55 3.21
N LEU A 51 -3.50 -3.52 2.72
CA LEU A 51 -2.58 -4.63 2.91
C LEU A 51 -2.29 -4.83 4.41
N PRO A 52 -2.08 -6.09 4.85
CA PRO A 52 -1.79 -6.43 6.24
C PRO A 52 -0.34 -6.08 6.61
N ILE A 53 0.06 -4.84 6.38
CA ILE A 53 1.38 -4.32 6.73
C ILE A 53 1.25 -3.62 8.09
N PRO A 54 1.99 -4.07 9.12
CA PRO A 54 2.02 -3.37 10.40
C PRO A 54 2.50 -1.92 10.15
N MET A 55 1.77 -0.93 10.70
CA MET A 55 1.90 0.53 10.49
C MET A 55 0.92 1.15 9.47
N LEU A 56 0.32 0.36 8.56
CA LEU A 56 -0.76 0.83 7.68
C LEU A 56 -2.15 0.52 8.27
N ASP A 57 -3.18 1.22 7.77
CA ASP A 57 -4.59 1.04 8.19
C ASP A 57 -5.04 -0.45 8.11
N GLY A 58 -4.58 -1.18 7.09
CA GLY A 58 -4.84 -2.60 6.90
C GLY A 58 -4.20 -3.51 7.95
N GLY A 59 -3.12 -3.07 8.60
CA GLY A 59 -2.53 -3.75 9.76
C GLY A 59 -3.48 -3.76 10.96
N HIS A 60 -4.18 -2.65 11.20
CA HIS A 60 -5.22 -2.57 12.24
C HIS A 60 -6.41 -3.45 11.89
N LEU A 61 -6.85 -3.46 10.63
CA LEU A 61 -7.92 -4.34 10.17
C LEU A 61 -7.56 -5.82 10.36
N LEU A 62 -6.30 -6.20 10.14
CA LEU A 62 -5.82 -7.55 10.42
C LEU A 62 -5.93 -7.87 11.92
N PHE A 63 -5.50 -6.97 12.81
CA PHE A 63 -5.65 -7.19 14.25
C PHE A 63 -7.12 -7.35 14.64
N TYR A 64 -8.02 -6.50 14.13
CA TYR A 64 -9.46 -6.66 14.38
C TYR A 64 -10.02 -7.98 13.85
N GLY A 65 -9.56 -8.45 12.69
CA GLY A 65 -9.92 -9.78 12.17
C GLY A 65 -9.45 -10.89 13.11
N VAL A 66 -8.22 -10.80 13.60
CA VAL A 66 -7.67 -11.76 14.58
C VAL A 66 -8.46 -11.70 15.90
N GLU A 67 -8.79 -10.52 16.40
CA GLU A 67 -9.60 -10.33 17.61
C GLU A 67 -11.03 -10.85 17.44
N ALA A 68 -11.64 -10.69 16.26
CA ALA A 68 -12.96 -11.22 15.96
C ALA A 68 -12.99 -12.76 16.01
N VAL A 69 -11.92 -13.41 15.52
CA VAL A 69 -11.76 -14.87 15.57
C VAL A 69 -11.40 -15.35 16.97
N GLN A 70 -10.44 -14.69 17.64
CA GLN A 70 -9.97 -15.10 18.97
C GLN A 70 -10.93 -14.70 20.10
N ARG A 71 -11.83 -13.73 19.87
CA ARG A 71 -12.76 -13.10 20.85
C ARG A 71 -12.06 -12.51 22.09
N ARG A 72 -10.78 -12.18 21.97
CA ARG A 72 -9.95 -11.55 23.01
C ARG A 72 -9.03 -10.55 22.33
N PRO A 73 -8.70 -9.44 23.01
CA PRO A 73 -7.83 -8.41 22.45
C PRO A 73 -6.43 -8.99 22.20
N VAL A 74 -5.79 -8.55 21.11
CA VAL A 74 -4.39 -8.90 20.83
C VAL A 74 -3.52 -8.26 21.92
N SER A 75 -2.55 -9.00 22.44
CA SER A 75 -1.70 -8.48 23.52
C SER A 75 -0.86 -7.29 23.03
N PRO A 76 -0.63 -6.26 23.87
CA PRO A 76 0.18 -5.10 23.50
C PRO A 76 1.59 -5.48 23.04
N GLN A 77 2.17 -6.53 23.63
CA GLN A 77 3.49 -7.06 23.25
C GLN A 77 3.53 -7.59 21.81
N VAL A 78 2.44 -8.21 21.34
CA VAL A 78 2.35 -8.72 19.96
C VAL A 78 2.19 -7.56 18.98
N GLN A 79 1.39 -6.54 19.33
CA GLN A 79 1.27 -5.34 18.50
C GLN A 79 2.62 -4.59 18.39
N ASP A 80 3.34 -4.42 19.50
CA ASP A 80 4.67 -3.79 19.50
C ASP A 80 5.68 -4.53 18.62
N TRP A 81 5.71 -5.87 18.70
CA TRP A 81 6.57 -6.68 17.84
C TRP A 81 6.17 -6.60 16.37
N ALA A 82 4.87 -6.58 16.08
CA ALA A 82 4.36 -6.40 14.73
C ALA A 82 4.75 -5.03 14.15
N TYR A 83 4.58 -3.93 14.89
CA TYR A 83 4.98 -2.61 14.42
C TYR A 83 6.50 -2.49 14.23
N ARG A 84 7.30 -3.03 15.15
CA ARG A 84 8.77 -3.03 15.02
C ARG A 84 9.25 -3.83 13.81
N SER A 85 8.66 -5.01 13.58
CA SER A 85 8.99 -5.82 12.40
C SER A 85 8.51 -5.18 11.10
N GLY A 86 7.33 -4.56 11.09
CA GLY A 86 6.82 -3.78 9.96
C GLY A 86 7.74 -2.60 9.64
N LEU A 87 8.19 -1.84 10.64
CA LEU A 87 9.13 -0.74 10.47
C LEU A 87 10.48 -1.22 9.94
N ALA A 88 11.03 -2.32 10.48
CA ALA A 88 12.29 -2.89 10.00
C ALA A 88 12.19 -3.38 8.55
N LEU A 89 11.06 -3.98 8.16
CA LEU A 89 10.79 -4.36 6.78
C LEU A 89 10.73 -3.12 5.86
N LEU A 90 10.01 -2.06 6.26
CA LEU A 90 9.94 -0.83 5.48
C LEU A 90 11.32 -0.20 5.28
N MET A 91 12.15 -0.17 6.33
CA MET A 91 13.51 0.35 6.29
C MET A 91 14.47 -0.47 5.41
N THR A 92 14.16 -1.73 5.10
CA THR A 92 14.98 -2.56 4.21
C THR A 92 14.50 -2.52 2.76
N VAL A 93 13.22 -2.17 2.54
CA VAL A 93 12.61 -2.09 1.20
C VAL A 93 12.74 -0.69 0.60
N MET A 94 12.75 0.36 1.44
CA MET A 94 12.97 1.76 1.05
C MET A 94 14.45 2.08 0.95
#